data_AF-A0AA39SYE8-F1
#
_entry.id   AF-A0AA39SYE8-F1
#
_cell.length_a   1.000
_cell.length_b   1.000
_cell.length_c   1.000
_cell.angle_alpha   90.00
_cell.angle_beta   90.00
_cell.angle_gamma   90.00
#
_symmetry.space_group_name_H-M   'P 1'
#
loop_
_entity.id
_entity.type
_entity.pdbx_description
1 polymer ?
#
loop_
_entity_poly.entity_id
_entity_poly.type
_entity_poly.pdbx_seq_one_letter_code
_entity_poly.pdbx_strand_id
1 'polypeptide(L)'
;MYNIFVSVLEVYNKHIRDLLATSPTLKKLEIRQASKGVHHVPRIIEAKVKNIKGVWDVLQAGSNAKAVGSNNVNEHSIRSHCMLYIMVKANNLINGECTKSKLWLVDLASSERLAKTEAQGERLKKAQNINQSLSTLRDVISSLATKSSHITYRNSKLTHLLQDSLVGYSKKLVFLQISPSEQDVGETLSSLNFATRVQGVELGPAKKHTDMGEIQKLKLMLEKTKQELRSKDDALQKLEENVLNLKCKAKSKDQLCKNQQGKVNELESQLESKTELCKLLEKQLLQHSEGMQGEDEICSNFQRKVNELENRLKEREQAEYVTQHKVSAKNVKELENTLKGRT
;
A
#
# COMPACT_ATOMS: atom_id res chain seq x y z
N MET A 1 2.38 -8.46 -29.75
CA MET A 1 2.57 -9.70 -28.96
C MET A 1 1.31 -10.54 -29.04
N TYR A 2 1.42 -11.85 -29.28
CA TYR A 2 0.29 -12.78 -29.35
C TYR A 2 0.34 -13.78 -28.19
N ASN A 3 -0.80 -14.06 -27.59
CA ASN A 3 -0.99 -15.16 -26.65
C ASN A 3 -2.12 -16.06 -27.15
N ILE A 4 -1.85 -17.35 -27.27
CA ILE A 4 -2.80 -18.35 -27.78
C ILE A 4 -3.17 -19.29 -26.63
N PHE A 5 -4.46 -19.51 -26.47
CA PHE A 5 -5.03 -20.40 -25.46
C PHE A 5 -5.95 -21.40 -26.15
N VAL A 6 -5.90 -22.66 -25.72
CA VAL A 6 -6.67 -23.76 -26.31
C VAL A 6 -7.42 -24.49 -25.19
N SER A 7 -8.69 -24.81 -25.44
CA SER A 7 -9.53 -25.63 -24.58
C SER A 7 -10.27 -26.67 -25.41
N VAL A 8 -10.53 -27.84 -24.83
CA VAL A 8 -11.31 -28.91 -25.48
C VAL A 8 -12.48 -29.25 -24.57
N LEU A 9 -13.70 -29.11 -25.09
CA LEU A 9 -14.93 -29.31 -24.35
C LEU A 9 -15.78 -30.40 -25.00
N GLU A 10 -16.55 -31.10 -24.18
CA GLU A 10 -17.57 -32.05 -24.61
C GLU A 10 -18.94 -31.59 -24.10
N VAL A 11 -19.92 -31.52 -25.00
CA VAL A 11 -21.33 -31.37 -24.63
C VAL A 11 -22.01 -32.72 -24.79
N TYR A 12 -22.29 -33.35 -23.65
CA TYR A 12 -22.92 -34.67 -23.58
C TYR A 12 -24.07 -34.64 -22.57
N ASN A 13 -25.23 -35.16 -22.95
CA ASN A 13 -26.40 -35.29 -22.08
C ASN A 13 -26.77 -34.01 -21.29
N LYS A 14 -26.79 -32.85 -21.98
CA LYS A 14 -27.05 -31.50 -21.39
C LYS A 14 -26.01 -31.01 -20.37
N HIS A 15 -24.87 -31.69 -20.25
CA HIS A 15 -23.75 -31.29 -19.42
C HIS A 15 -22.56 -30.85 -20.28
N ILE A 16 -21.77 -29.92 -19.73
CA ILE A 16 -20.49 -29.50 -20.30
C ILE A 16 -19.41 -30.18 -19.48
N ARG A 17 -18.48 -30.85 -20.17
CA ARG A 17 -17.31 -31.47 -19.59
C ARG A 17 -16.07 -30.84 -20.19
N ASP A 18 -15.11 -30.52 -19.34
CA ASP A 18 -13.77 -30.12 -19.75
C ASP A 18 -12.93 -31.38 -19.98
N LEU A 19 -12.46 -31.57 -21.22
CA LEU A 19 -11.68 -32.74 -21.61
C LEU A 19 -10.19 -32.59 -21.27
N LEU A 20 -9.75 -31.43 -20.77
CA LEU A 20 -8.39 -31.20 -20.31
C LEU A 20 -8.26 -31.31 -18.79
N ALA A 21 -9.38 -31.46 -18.07
CA ALA A 21 -9.38 -31.59 -16.62
C ALA A 21 -8.84 -32.97 -16.18
N THR A 22 -7.79 -32.95 -15.36
CA THR A 22 -7.14 -34.15 -14.79
C THR A 22 -7.90 -34.78 -13.63
N SER A 23 -8.81 -34.02 -12.99
CA SER A 23 -9.67 -34.50 -11.92
C SER A 23 -11.13 -34.22 -12.26
N PRO A 24 -12.08 -35.14 -11.97
CA PRO A 24 -13.49 -34.85 -12.11
C PRO A 24 -13.83 -33.63 -11.26
N THR A 25 -14.17 -32.52 -11.90
CA THR A 25 -14.55 -31.30 -11.21
C THR A 25 -15.83 -31.59 -10.42
N LEU A 26 -15.76 -31.55 -9.09
CA LEU A 26 -16.91 -31.72 -8.17
C LEU A 26 -18.06 -30.73 -8.47
N LYS A 27 -17.77 -29.61 -9.14
CA LYS A 27 -18.75 -28.58 -9.52
C LYS A 27 -19.06 -28.68 -11.01
N LYS A 28 -20.35 -28.79 -11.33
CA LYS A 28 -20.86 -28.73 -12.71
C LYS A 28 -20.43 -27.43 -13.38
N LEU A 29 -19.97 -27.52 -14.62
CA LEU A 29 -19.63 -26.36 -15.44
C LEU A 29 -20.91 -25.67 -15.91
N GLU A 30 -20.99 -24.36 -15.68
CA GLU A 30 -22.14 -23.54 -16.04
C GLU A 30 -21.71 -22.38 -16.95
N ILE A 31 -22.57 -22.07 -17.92
CA ILE A 31 -22.35 -20.94 -18.82
C ILE A 31 -22.77 -19.67 -18.07
N ARG A 32 -21.87 -18.71 -17.95
CA ARG A 32 -22.10 -17.41 -17.33
C ARG A 32 -21.94 -16.29 -18.32
N GLN A 33 -22.78 -15.28 -18.19
CA GLN A 33 -22.64 -14.04 -18.94
C GLN A 33 -21.62 -13.14 -18.24
N ALA A 34 -20.54 -12.79 -18.93
CA ALA A 34 -19.58 -11.79 -18.48
C ALA A 34 -20.07 -10.37 -18.80
N SER A 35 -19.30 -9.37 -18.35
CA SER A 35 -19.52 -7.97 -18.73
C SER A 35 -19.56 -7.80 -20.25
N LYS A 36 -20.44 -6.92 -20.75
CA LYS A 36 -20.71 -6.66 -22.19
C LYS A 36 -21.43 -7.81 -22.93
N GLY A 37 -22.06 -8.74 -22.23
CA GLY A 37 -22.94 -9.75 -22.84
C GLY A 37 -22.23 -10.97 -23.41
N VAL A 38 -20.91 -11.07 -23.25
CA VAL A 38 -20.08 -12.20 -23.72
C VAL A 38 -20.30 -13.42 -22.83
N HIS A 39 -20.62 -14.57 -23.42
CA HIS A 39 -20.78 -15.82 -22.67
C HIS A 39 -19.43 -16.50 -22.49
N HIS A 40 -19.18 -17.00 -21.28
CA HIS A 40 -18.00 -17.80 -20.95
C HIS A 40 -18.39 -18.93 -20.00
N VAL A 41 -17.63 -20.01 -20.02
CA VAL A 41 -17.72 -21.05 -19.00
C VAL A 41 -16.59 -20.80 -18.02
N PRO A 42 -16.87 -20.27 -16.81
CA PRO A 42 -15.83 -20.10 -15.81
C PRO A 42 -15.22 -21.46 -15.49
N ARG A 43 -13.91 -21.49 -15.24
CA ARG A 43 -13.14 -22.67 -14.80
C ARG A 43 -12.88 -23.73 -15.87
N ILE A 44 -13.11 -23.43 -17.15
CA ILE A 44 -12.50 -24.23 -18.20
C ILE A 44 -10.99 -24.02 -18.18
N ILE A 45 -10.25 -25.08 -18.45
CA ILE A 45 -8.80 -25.03 -18.58
C ILE A 45 -8.47 -24.40 -19.94
N GLU A 46 -7.79 -23.26 -19.89
CA GLU A 46 -7.25 -22.56 -21.06
C GLU A 46 -5.75 -22.85 -21.15
N ALA A 47 -5.38 -23.90 -21.88
CA ALA A 47 -3.98 -24.30 -22.05
C ALA A 47 -3.25 -23.27 -22.92
N LYS A 48 -2.26 -22.59 -22.35
CA LYS A 48 -1.43 -21.63 -23.09
C LYS A 48 -0.45 -22.38 -24.01
N VAL A 49 -0.54 -22.13 -25.31
CA VAL A 49 0.32 -22.76 -26.33
C VAL A 49 1.19 -21.73 -27.04
N LYS A 50 2.36 -22.17 -27.52
CA LYS A 50 3.33 -21.31 -28.21
C LYS A 50 3.51 -21.65 -29.69
N ASN A 51 3.09 -22.84 -30.12
CA ASN A 51 3.30 -23.35 -31.47
C ASN A 51 2.21 -24.38 -31.82
N ILE A 52 2.20 -24.81 -33.08
CA ILE A 52 1.24 -25.78 -33.61
C ILE A 52 1.33 -27.14 -32.91
N LYS A 53 2.54 -27.56 -32.50
CA LYS A 53 2.73 -28.81 -31.76
C LYS A 53 1.98 -28.79 -30.43
N GLY A 54 2.05 -27.69 -29.69
CA GLY A 54 1.28 -27.53 -28.44
C GLY A 54 -0.23 -27.56 -28.65
N VAL A 55 -0.74 -27.09 -29.80
CA VAL A 55 -2.16 -27.24 -30.14
C VAL A 55 -2.51 -28.71 -30.36
N TRP A 56 -1.68 -29.45 -31.11
CA TRP A 56 -1.85 -30.89 -31.33
C TRP A 56 -1.79 -31.70 -30.04
N ASP A 57 -0.85 -31.38 -29.14
CA ASP A 57 -0.72 -32.07 -27.85
C ASP A 57 -2.00 -31.90 -27.00
N VAL A 58 -2.56 -30.69 -26.98
CA VAL A 58 -3.83 -30.39 -26.28
C VAL A 58 -5.01 -31.12 -26.94
N LEU A 59 -5.07 -31.15 -28.26
CA LEU A 59 -6.12 -31.86 -29.01
C LEU A 59 -6.06 -33.37 -28.76
N GLN A 60 -4.85 -33.96 -28.77
CA GLN A 60 -4.63 -35.37 -28.48
C GLN A 60 -5.03 -35.72 -27.05
N ALA A 61 -4.67 -34.87 -26.07
CA ALA A 61 -5.08 -35.05 -24.68
C ALA A 61 -6.61 -35.05 -24.54
N GLY A 62 -7.30 -34.11 -25.18
CA GLY A 62 -8.77 -34.06 -25.19
C GLY A 62 -9.41 -35.27 -25.86
N SER A 63 -8.84 -35.73 -26.99
CA SER A 63 -9.28 -36.95 -27.69
C SER A 63 -9.17 -38.18 -26.80
N ASN A 64 -8.03 -38.34 -26.12
CA ASN A 64 -7.81 -39.45 -25.19
C ASN A 64 -8.79 -39.39 -24.00
N ALA A 65 -9.06 -38.21 -23.45
CA ALA A 65 -10.02 -38.04 -22.36
C ALA A 65 -11.47 -38.36 -22.78
N LYS A 66 -11.84 -38.03 -24.03
CA LYS A 66 -13.13 -38.40 -24.63
C LYS A 66 -13.24 -39.93 -24.76
N ALA A 67 -12.19 -40.60 -25.23
CA ALA A 67 -12.15 -42.06 -25.34
C ALA A 67 -12.29 -42.76 -23.98
N VAL A 68 -11.60 -42.28 -22.94
CA VAL A 68 -11.66 -42.86 -21.58
C VAL A 68 -13.03 -42.66 -20.91
N GLY A 69 -13.72 -41.54 -21.17
CA GLY A 69 -15.10 -41.36 -20.69
C GLY A 69 -16.13 -42.27 -21.37
N SER A 70 -15.74 -42.89 -22.48
CA SER A 70 -16.57 -43.72 -23.32
C SER A 70 -16.32 -45.19 -23.00
N ASN A 71 -16.78 -45.68 -21.83
CA ASN A 71 -16.73 -47.11 -21.47
C ASN A 71 -17.48 -48.03 -22.46
N ASN A 72 -18.09 -47.46 -23.52
CA ASN A 72 -18.59 -48.17 -24.69
C ASN A 72 -18.13 -47.40 -25.96
N VAL A 73 -17.05 -47.89 -26.58
CA VAL A 73 -16.16 -47.15 -27.50
C VAL A 73 -16.85 -46.62 -28.77
N ASN A 74 -17.92 -47.28 -29.26
CA ASN A 74 -18.59 -46.86 -30.50
C ASN A 74 -19.84 -45.99 -30.30
N GLU A 75 -20.42 -45.97 -29.11
CA GLU A 75 -21.74 -45.36 -28.94
C GLU A 75 -21.69 -43.94 -28.37
N HIS A 76 -20.69 -43.63 -27.55
CA HIS A 76 -20.57 -42.32 -26.91
C HIS A 76 -20.00 -41.24 -27.85
N SER A 77 -19.15 -41.65 -28.80
CA SER A 77 -18.47 -40.76 -29.75
C SER A 77 -19.43 -40.12 -30.76
N ILE A 78 -20.40 -40.88 -31.27
CA ILE A 78 -21.46 -40.44 -32.20
C ILE A 78 -22.51 -39.56 -31.50
N ARG A 79 -22.53 -39.61 -30.16
CA ARG A 79 -23.60 -39.11 -29.30
C ARG A 79 -23.20 -37.91 -28.43
N SER A 80 -22.07 -37.29 -28.71
CA SER A 80 -21.54 -36.13 -27.98
C SER A 80 -21.00 -35.09 -28.95
N HIS A 81 -21.13 -33.81 -28.61
CA HIS A 81 -20.51 -32.74 -29.41
C HIS A 81 -19.12 -32.46 -28.86
N CYS A 82 -18.10 -32.54 -29.70
CA CYS A 82 -16.73 -32.17 -29.33
C CYS A 82 -16.42 -30.76 -29.84
N MET A 83 -15.92 -29.91 -28.95
CA MET A 83 -15.70 -28.50 -29.24
C MET A 83 -14.26 -28.12 -28.91
N LEU A 84 -13.49 -27.75 -29.92
CA LEU A 84 -12.20 -27.10 -29.75
C LEU A 84 -12.41 -25.58 -29.71
N TYR A 85 -11.94 -24.96 -28.64
CA TYR A 85 -11.95 -23.51 -28.45
C TYR A 85 -10.53 -22.98 -28.50
N ILE A 86 -10.26 -22.07 -29.45
CA ILE A 86 -8.97 -21.38 -29.57
C ILE A 86 -9.20 -19.89 -29.36
N MET A 87 -8.54 -19.32 -28.36
CA MET A 87 -8.55 -17.89 -28.10
C MET A 87 -7.18 -17.27 -28.40
N VAL A 88 -7.20 -16.27 -29.27
CA VAL A 88 -6.01 -15.47 -29.60
C VAL A 88 -6.18 -14.09 -28.98
N LYS A 89 -5.29 -13.73 -28.07
CA LYS A 89 -5.17 -12.37 -27.53
C LYS A 89 -3.98 -11.70 -28.21
N ALA A 90 -4.21 -10.60 -28.91
CA ALA A 90 -3.14 -9.84 -29.54
C ALA A 90 -3.03 -8.45 -28.93
N ASN A 91 -1.83 -8.08 -28.51
CA ASN A 91 -1.49 -6.74 -28.04
C ASN A 91 -0.65 -6.07 -29.12
N ASN A 92 -1.19 -5.01 -29.71
CA ASN A 92 -0.44 -4.15 -30.61
C ASN A 92 0.47 -3.26 -29.76
N LEU A 93 1.79 -3.39 -29.97
CA LEU A 93 2.80 -2.68 -29.18
C LEU A 93 2.97 -1.21 -29.60
N ILE A 94 2.47 -0.84 -30.79
CA ILE A 94 2.59 0.52 -31.33
C ILE A 94 1.47 1.41 -30.76
N ASN A 95 0.22 0.97 -30.86
CA ASN A 95 -0.95 1.76 -30.44
C ASN A 95 -1.57 1.31 -29.10
N GLY A 96 -1.03 0.26 -28.48
CA GLY A 96 -1.54 -0.31 -27.22
C GLY A 96 -2.86 -1.06 -27.34
N GLU A 97 -3.37 -1.29 -28.55
CA GLU A 97 -4.66 -1.94 -28.79
C GLU A 97 -4.60 -3.43 -28.41
N CYS A 98 -5.52 -3.88 -27.57
CA CYS A 98 -5.73 -5.29 -27.26
C CYS A 98 -6.94 -5.83 -28.03
N THR A 99 -6.72 -6.90 -28.80
CA THR A 99 -7.78 -7.62 -29.51
C THR A 99 -7.92 -9.02 -28.95
N LYS A 100 -9.16 -9.50 -28.91
CA LYS A 100 -9.50 -10.86 -28.49
C LYS A 100 -10.29 -11.52 -29.61
N SER A 101 -9.77 -12.62 -30.13
CA SER A 101 -10.40 -13.40 -31.21
C SER A 101 -10.66 -14.82 -30.72
N LYS A 102 -11.82 -15.37 -31.09
CA LYS A 102 -12.28 -16.71 -30.71
C LYS A 102 -12.47 -17.52 -31.99
N LEU A 103 -11.96 -18.74 -32.01
CA LEU A 103 -12.23 -19.74 -33.03
C LEU A 103 -12.85 -20.96 -32.34
N TRP A 104 -14.01 -21.38 -32.84
CA TRP A 104 -14.66 -22.61 -32.45
C TRP A 104 -14.57 -23.60 -33.61
N LEU A 105 -14.00 -24.77 -33.36
CA LEU A 105 -14.15 -25.93 -34.25
C LEU A 105 -15.05 -26.93 -33.54
N VAL A 106 -16.19 -27.23 -34.14
CA VAL A 106 -17.24 -28.01 -33.49
C VAL A 106 -17.52 -29.24 -34.34
N ASP A 107 -17.26 -30.40 -33.75
CA ASP A 107 -17.67 -31.70 -34.25
C ASP A 107 -19.01 -32.06 -33.60
N LEU A 108 -20.07 -32.05 -34.40
CA LEU A 108 -21.43 -32.25 -33.92
C LEU A 108 -21.75 -33.74 -33.84
N ALA A 109 -22.54 -34.13 -32.84
CA ALA A 109 -23.15 -35.45 -32.77
C ALA A 109 -24.00 -35.74 -34.02
N SER A 110 -24.27 -37.03 -34.28
CA SER A 110 -25.04 -37.41 -35.46
C SER A 110 -26.44 -36.78 -35.47
N SER A 111 -26.88 -36.38 -36.66
CA SER A 111 -28.14 -35.70 -36.90
C SER A 111 -29.34 -36.63 -37.14
N GLU A 112 -29.09 -37.94 -37.10
CA GLU A 112 -30.05 -39.01 -37.36
C GLU A 112 -31.24 -38.99 -36.40
N ARG A 113 -32.42 -39.33 -36.93
CA ARG A 113 -33.65 -39.35 -36.13
C ARG A 113 -33.73 -40.61 -35.26
N LEU A 114 -34.24 -40.43 -34.04
CA LEU A 114 -34.47 -41.53 -33.09
C LEU A 114 -35.39 -42.63 -33.62
N ALA A 115 -36.27 -42.30 -34.57
CA ALA A 115 -37.19 -43.26 -35.17
C ALA A 115 -36.47 -44.40 -35.92
N LYS A 116 -35.22 -44.20 -36.36
CA LYS A 116 -34.37 -45.25 -36.96
C LYS A 116 -33.61 -46.08 -35.91
N THR A 117 -33.69 -45.73 -34.62
CA THR A 117 -32.93 -46.40 -33.55
C THR A 117 -33.85 -47.21 -32.65
N GLU A 118 -33.59 -48.51 -32.48
CA GLU A 118 -34.28 -49.40 -31.53
C GLU A 118 -33.86 -49.16 -30.06
N ALA A 119 -33.57 -47.90 -29.70
CA ALA A 119 -33.08 -47.55 -28.37
C ALA A 119 -34.23 -47.57 -27.35
N GLN A 120 -34.09 -48.34 -26.26
CA GLN A 120 -35.05 -48.38 -25.14
C GLN A 120 -34.44 -47.82 -23.83
N GLY A 121 -35.30 -47.44 -22.89
CA GLY A 121 -34.91 -47.04 -21.53
C GLY A 121 -33.98 -45.82 -21.46
N GLU A 122 -32.88 -45.91 -20.69
CA GLU A 122 -31.91 -44.82 -20.57
C GLU A 122 -31.24 -44.44 -21.90
N ARG A 123 -31.08 -45.40 -22.81
CA ARG A 123 -30.51 -45.18 -24.14
C ARG A 123 -31.37 -44.24 -24.97
N LEU A 124 -32.70 -44.35 -24.84
CA LEU A 124 -33.66 -43.45 -25.46
C LEU A 124 -33.58 -42.04 -24.87
N LYS A 125 -33.54 -41.91 -23.52
CA LYS A 125 -33.41 -40.60 -22.84
C LYS A 125 -32.12 -39.87 -23.25
N LYS A 126 -31.01 -40.60 -23.38
CA LYS A 126 -29.73 -40.07 -23.87
C LYS A 126 -29.86 -39.57 -25.30
N ALA A 127 -30.40 -40.41 -26.19
CA ALA A 127 -30.59 -40.07 -27.60
C ALA A 127 -31.54 -38.86 -27.79
N GLN A 128 -32.60 -38.75 -26.99
CA GLN A 128 -33.48 -37.57 -26.92
C GLN A 128 -32.71 -36.30 -26.54
N ASN A 129 -31.84 -36.36 -25.52
CA ASN A 129 -31.08 -35.18 -25.10
C ASN A 129 -30.07 -34.71 -26.15
N ILE A 130 -29.52 -35.63 -26.95
CA ILE A 130 -28.59 -35.32 -28.04
C ILE A 130 -29.35 -34.65 -29.19
N ASN A 131 -30.44 -35.27 -29.63
CA ASN A 131 -31.28 -34.71 -30.68
C ASN A 131 -31.91 -33.39 -30.26
N GLN A 132 -32.18 -33.18 -28.97
CA GLN A 132 -32.62 -31.89 -28.46
C GLN A 132 -31.61 -30.77 -28.78
N SER A 133 -30.31 -31.00 -28.61
CA SER A 133 -29.29 -29.97 -28.88
C SER A 133 -29.18 -29.61 -30.37
N LEU A 134 -29.28 -30.59 -31.27
CA LEU A 134 -29.30 -30.36 -32.71
C LEU A 134 -30.61 -29.74 -33.19
N SER A 135 -31.75 -30.17 -32.65
CA SER A 135 -33.05 -29.53 -32.93
C SER A 135 -33.05 -28.08 -32.48
N THR A 136 -32.56 -27.77 -31.28
CA THR A 136 -32.42 -26.38 -30.83
C THR A 136 -31.45 -25.58 -31.72
N LEU A 137 -30.36 -26.18 -32.20
CA LEU A 137 -29.49 -25.51 -33.17
C LEU A 137 -30.22 -25.20 -34.48
N ARG A 138 -31.00 -26.16 -35.00
CA ARG A 138 -31.84 -25.96 -36.21
C ARG A 138 -32.87 -24.85 -35.99
N ASP A 139 -33.53 -24.83 -34.84
CA ASP A 139 -34.51 -23.80 -34.48
C ASP A 139 -33.86 -22.42 -34.42
N VAL A 140 -32.72 -22.31 -33.74
CA VAL A 140 -31.96 -21.05 -33.65
C VAL A 140 -31.55 -20.53 -35.03
N ILE A 141 -31.02 -21.39 -35.90
CA ILE A 141 -30.68 -21.02 -37.28
C ILE A 141 -31.93 -20.60 -38.06
N SER A 142 -33.03 -21.32 -37.92
CA SER A 142 -34.29 -20.99 -38.59
C SER A 142 -34.81 -19.63 -38.15
N SER A 143 -34.81 -19.36 -36.83
CA SER A 143 -35.21 -18.07 -36.26
C SER A 143 -34.29 -16.93 -36.70
N LEU A 144 -32.98 -17.19 -36.85
CA LEU A 144 -32.02 -16.22 -37.38
C LEU A 144 -32.31 -15.91 -38.86
N ALA A 145 -32.56 -16.92 -39.68
CA ALA A 145 -32.87 -16.75 -41.11
C ALA A 145 -34.18 -15.98 -41.32
N THR A 146 -35.19 -16.19 -40.47
CA THR A 146 -36.46 -15.46 -40.52
C THR A 146 -36.46 -14.13 -39.77
N LYS A 147 -35.32 -13.72 -39.20
CA LYS A 147 -35.17 -12.48 -38.42
C LYS A 147 -36.19 -12.38 -37.27
N SER A 148 -36.48 -13.51 -36.62
CA SER A 148 -37.38 -13.58 -35.48
C SER A 148 -36.86 -12.75 -34.30
N SER A 149 -37.75 -12.07 -33.59
CA SER A 149 -37.41 -11.24 -32.42
C SER A 149 -36.96 -12.06 -31.22
N HIS A 150 -37.46 -13.28 -31.06
CA HIS A 150 -37.13 -14.17 -29.96
C HIS A 150 -36.40 -15.42 -30.45
N ILE A 151 -35.17 -15.62 -29.96
CA ILE A 151 -34.32 -16.74 -30.35
C ILE A 151 -33.88 -17.51 -29.09
N THR A 152 -34.09 -18.82 -29.10
CA THR A 152 -34.03 -19.68 -27.92
C THR A 152 -32.65 -20.32 -27.69
N TYR A 153 -31.58 -19.51 -27.68
CA TYR A 153 -30.20 -20.00 -27.48
C TYR A 153 -30.01 -20.86 -26.21
N ARG A 154 -30.80 -20.59 -25.18
CA ARG A 154 -30.69 -21.23 -23.86
C ARG A 154 -31.29 -22.63 -23.78
N ASN A 155 -32.06 -23.05 -24.79
CA ASN A 155 -32.73 -24.36 -24.79
C ASN A 155 -31.74 -25.54 -24.90
N SER A 156 -30.49 -25.28 -25.29
CA SER A 156 -29.41 -26.26 -25.23
C SER A 156 -28.09 -25.63 -24.77
N LYS A 157 -27.23 -26.41 -24.12
CA LYS A 157 -25.88 -25.94 -23.74
C LYS A 157 -25.01 -25.64 -24.97
N LEU A 158 -25.18 -26.39 -26.06
CA LEU A 158 -24.48 -26.19 -27.32
C LEU A 158 -24.77 -24.80 -27.91
N THR A 159 -26.05 -24.47 -28.10
CA THR A 159 -26.46 -23.16 -28.65
C THR A 159 -26.18 -22.00 -27.73
N HIS A 160 -26.17 -22.23 -26.40
CA HIS A 160 -25.82 -21.19 -25.43
C HIS A 160 -24.31 -20.94 -25.40
N LEU A 161 -23.48 -21.97 -25.54
CA LEU A 161 -22.02 -21.83 -25.73
C LEU A 161 -21.68 -21.08 -27.02
N LEU A 162 -22.38 -21.44 -28.09
CA LEU A 162 -22.18 -20.85 -29.40
C LEU A 162 -22.93 -19.54 -29.59
N GLN A 163 -23.67 -19.03 -28.60
CA GLN A 163 -24.53 -17.86 -28.76
C GLN A 163 -23.76 -16.65 -29.29
N ASP A 164 -22.59 -16.34 -28.72
CA ASP A 164 -21.73 -15.24 -29.19
C ASP A 164 -21.20 -15.46 -30.61
N SER A 165 -21.10 -16.72 -31.04
CA SER A 165 -20.73 -17.05 -32.39
C SER A 165 -21.93 -16.90 -33.31
N LEU A 166 -23.11 -17.42 -32.93
CA LEU A 166 -24.35 -17.43 -33.70
C LEU A 166 -25.01 -16.04 -33.82
N VAL A 167 -24.87 -15.19 -32.81
CA VAL A 167 -25.35 -13.80 -32.76
C VAL A 167 -24.17 -12.85 -32.89
N GLY A 168 -24.25 -11.91 -33.82
CA GLY A 168 -23.27 -10.85 -33.98
C GLY A 168 -22.21 -11.15 -35.02
N TYR A 169 -21.09 -10.45 -34.89
CA TYR A 169 -20.13 -10.23 -35.98
C TYR A 169 -19.06 -11.33 -36.11
N SER A 170 -19.50 -12.58 -36.16
CA SER A 170 -18.64 -13.76 -36.32
C SER A 170 -18.70 -14.31 -37.74
N LYS A 171 -17.57 -14.83 -38.23
CA LYS A 171 -17.52 -15.62 -39.47
C LYS A 171 -17.91 -17.06 -39.16
N LYS A 172 -18.80 -17.63 -39.95
CA LYS A 172 -19.31 -18.98 -39.78
C LYS A 172 -19.07 -19.79 -41.04
N LEU A 173 -18.69 -21.04 -40.85
CA LEU A 173 -18.60 -22.05 -41.89
C LEU A 173 -19.22 -23.32 -41.34
N VAL A 174 -20.13 -23.92 -42.09
CA VAL A 174 -20.78 -25.17 -41.74
C VAL A 174 -20.42 -26.18 -42.81
N PHE A 175 -19.86 -27.32 -42.41
CA PHE A 175 -19.64 -28.46 -43.29
C PHE A 175 -20.83 -29.40 -43.15
N LEU A 176 -21.41 -29.79 -44.29
CA LEU A 176 -22.43 -30.82 -44.33
C LEU A 176 -21.80 -32.11 -44.86
N GLN A 177 -21.85 -33.15 -44.04
CA GLN A 177 -21.47 -34.50 -44.43
C GLN A 177 -22.76 -35.26 -44.74
N ILE A 178 -22.91 -35.70 -45.99
CA ILE A 178 -24.10 -36.41 -46.47
C ILE A 178 -23.68 -37.75 -47.07
N SER A 179 -24.57 -38.73 -46.98
CA SER A 179 -24.37 -40.06 -47.56
C SER A 179 -24.97 -40.09 -48.98
N PRO A 180 -24.27 -40.68 -49.97
CA PRO A 180 -24.82 -40.90 -51.30
C PRO A 180 -25.72 -42.14 -51.39
N SER A 181 -25.87 -42.91 -50.30
CA SER A 181 -26.67 -44.14 -50.27
C SER A 181 -28.17 -43.86 -50.37
N GLU A 182 -28.89 -44.70 -51.14
CA GLU A 182 -30.35 -44.63 -51.25
C GLU A 182 -31.06 -44.80 -49.90
N GLN A 183 -30.48 -45.59 -48.99
CA GLN A 183 -31.03 -45.82 -47.64
C GLN A 183 -31.04 -44.56 -46.76
N ASP A 184 -30.21 -43.58 -47.12
CA ASP A 184 -29.99 -42.35 -46.36
C ASP A 184 -30.67 -41.12 -46.98
N VAL A 185 -31.40 -41.28 -48.09
CA VAL A 185 -32.04 -40.16 -48.84
C VAL A 185 -32.83 -39.23 -47.92
N GLY A 186 -33.59 -39.78 -46.97
CA GLY A 186 -34.37 -38.97 -46.03
C GLY A 186 -33.51 -38.09 -45.10
N GLU A 187 -32.38 -38.61 -44.62
CA GLU A 187 -31.44 -37.84 -43.77
C GLU A 187 -30.63 -36.86 -44.61
N THR A 188 -30.18 -37.26 -45.81
CA THR A 188 -29.51 -36.38 -46.78
C THR A 188 -30.40 -35.19 -47.15
N LEU A 189 -31.67 -35.40 -47.45
CA LEU A 189 -32.62 -34.33 -47.73
C LEU A 189 -32.82 -33.42 -46.51
N SER A 190 -32.91 -33.99 -45.30
CA SER A 190 -33.01 -33.22 -44.06
C SER A 190 -31.78 -32.32 -43.83
N SER A 191 -30.58 -32.82 -44.12
CA SER A 191 -29.32 -32.08 -44.03
C SER A 191 -29.24 -30.96 -45.07
N LEU A 192 -29.58 -31.24 -46.33
CA LEU A 192 -29.60 -30.22 -47.38
C LEU A 192 -30.60 -29.10 -47.10
N ASN A 193 -31.81 -29.43 -46.62
CA ASN A 193 -32.79 -28.43 -46.21
C ASN A 193 -32.30 -27.55 -45.05
N PHE A 194 -31.52 -28.12 -44.13
CA PHE A 194 -30.85 -27.33 -43.10
C PHE A 194 -29.81 -26.37 -43.70
N ALA A 195 -29.02 -26.83 -44.68
CA ALA A 195 -28.05 -25.99 -45.40
C ALA A 195 -28.71 -24.76 -46.04
N THR A 196 -29.85 -24.96 -46.72
CA THR A 196 -30.63 -23.87 -47.32
C THR A 196 -31.03 -22.82 -46.29
N ARG A 197 -31.43 -23.24 -45.07
CA ARG A 197 -31.75 -22.31 -43.98
C ARG A 197 -30.51 -21.57 -43.46
N VAL A 198 -29.38 -22.26 -43.32
CA VAL A 198 -28.10 -21.65 -42.92
C VAL A 198 -27.70 -20.56 -43.91
N GLN A 199 -27.89 -20.78 -45.22
CA GLN A 199 -27.58 -19.81 -46.26
C GLN A 199 -28.40 -18.51 -46.12
N GLY A 200 -29.63 -18.59 -45.62
CA GLY A 200 -30.50 -17.43 -45.39
C GLY A 200 -30.13 -16.57 -44.16
N VAL A 201 -29.12 -16.96 -43.38
CA VAL A 201 -28.72 -16.24 -42.17
C VAL A 201 -27.78 -15.07 -42.51
N GLU A 202 -28.30 -13.84 -42.42
CA GLU A 202 -27.55 -12.61 -42.63
C GLU A 202 -27.12 -11.97 -41.30
N LEU A 203 -25.81 -11.84 -41.06
CA LEU A 203 -25.28 -11.39 -39.76
C LEU A 203 -24.61 -10.02 -39.77
N GLY A 204 -24.80 -9.28 -40.86
CA GLY A 204 -24.14 -7.99 -41.07
C GLY A 204 -22.61 -8.10 -41.19
N PRO A 205 -21.91 -6.96 -41.36
CA PRO A 205 -20.48 -6.95 -41.59
C PRO A 205 -19.68 -7.35 -40.35
N ALA A 206 -18.66 -8.20 -40.51
CA ALA A 206 -17.78 -8.58 -39.42
C ALA A 206 -17.10 -7.35 -38.79
N LYS A 207 -17.10 -7.26 -37.46
CA LYS A 207 -16.50 -6.17 -36.68
C LYS A 207 -15.36 -6.69 -35.83
N LYS A 208 -14.28 -5.92 -35.75
CA LYS A 208 -13.14 -6.21 -34.90
C LYS A 208 -13.54 -6.09 -33.43
N HIS A 209 -13.34 -7.14 -32.65
CA HIS A 209 -13.56 -7.10 -31.20
C HIS A 209 -12.35 -6.47 -30.51
N THR A 210 -12.40 -5.14 -30.34
CA THR A 210 -11.37 -4.35 -29.66
C THR A 210 -11.76 -4.17 -28.20
N ASP A 211 -10.85 -4.49 -27.27
CA ASP A 211 -11.13 -4.29 -25.85
C ASP A 211 -10.84 -2.85 -25.42
N MET A 212 -11.48 -1.90 -26.10
CA MET A 212 -11.37 -0.46 -25.83
C MET A 212 -11.73 -0.12 -24.38
N GLY A 213 -12.57 -0.94 -23.73
CA GLY A 213 -12.98 -0.75 -22.34
C GLY A 213 -11.88 -1.10 -21.33
N GLU A 214 -11.06 -2.13 -21.60
CA GLU A 214 -9.88 -2.42 -20.77
C GLU A 214 -8.83 -1.32 -20.95
N ILE A 215 -8.63 -0.81 -22.17
CA ILE A 215 -7.72 0.32 -22.43
C ILE A 215 -8.20 1.59 -21.73
N GLN A 216 -9.49 1.92 -21.78
CA GLN A 216 -10.04 3.06 -21.04
C GLN A 216 -9.92 2.89 -19.53
N LYS A 217 -10.19 1.69 -18.99
CA LYS A 217 -9.96 1.40 -17.56
C LYS A 217 -8.50 1.51 -17.17
N LEU A 218 -7.59 0.99 -18.00
CA LEU A 218 -6.14 1.09 -17.78
C LEU A 218 -5.68 2.55 -17.85
N LYS A 219 -6.20 3.34 -18.80
CA LYS A 219 -5.94 4.79 -18.87
C LYS A 219 -6.45 5.51 -17.63
N LEU A 220 -7.66 5.24 -17.17
CA LEU A 220 -8.22 5.83 -15.95
C LEU A 220 -7.40 5.45 -14.70
N MET A 221 -7.00 4.18 -14.58
CA MET A 221 -6.12 3.75 -13.50
C MET A 221 -4.74 4.42 -13.58
N LEU A 222 -4.17 4.53 -14.78
CA LEU A 222 -2.88 5.21 -15.00
C LEU A 222 -2.96 6.68 -14.58
N GLU A 223 -4.00 7.40 -14.97
CA GLU A 223 -4.19 8.81 -14.61
C GLU A 223 -4.42 8.98 -13.11
N LYS A 224 -5.20 8.09 -12.47
CA LYS A 224 -5.35 8.08 -11.02
C LYS A 224 -4.01 7.85 -10.30
N THR A 225 -3.23 6.86 -10.73
CA THR A 225 -1.91 6.58 -10.14
C THR A 225 -0.93 7.74 -10.36
N LYS A 226 -0.94 8.39 -11.53
CA LYS A 226 -0.12 9.60 -11.76
C LYS A 226 -0.50 10.75 -10.84
N GLN A 227 -1.80 10.95 -10.59
CA GLN A 227 -2.26 12.00 -9.69
C GLN A 227 -1.87 11.71 -8.23
N GLU A 228 -1.96 10.45 -7.80
CA GLU A 228 -1.45 10.01 -6.49
C GLU A 228 0.07 10.15 -6.37
N LEU A 229 0.82 9.97 -7.45
CA LEU A 229 2.27 10.20 -7.46
C LEU A 229 2.58 11.69 -7.29
N ARG A 230 1.90 12.57 -8.04
CA ARG A 230 2.08 14.03 -7.93
C ARG A 230 1.77 14.55 -6.53
N SER A 231 0.67 14.09 -5.91
CA SER A 231 0.32 14.52 -4.56
C SER A 231 1.34 14.04 -3.50
N LYS A 232 1.94 12.87 -3.70
CA LYS A 232 3.04 12.38 -2.87
C LYS A 232 4.31 13.18 -3.07
N ASP A 233 4.67 13.53 -4.31
CA ASP A 233 5.84 14.36 -4.61
C ASP A 233 5.71 15.76 -3.98
N ASP A 234 4.54 16.40 -4.08
CA ASP A 234 4.28 17.69 -3.43
C ASP A 234 4.39 17.61 -1.89
N ALA A 235 3.91 16.51 -1.31
CA ALA A 235 4.03 16.26 0.13
C ALA A 235 5.50 16.03 0.55
N LEU A 236 6.27 15.35 -0.30
CA LEU A 236 7.69 15.07 -0.09
C LEU A 236 8.50 16.37 -0.13
N GLN A 237 8.24 17.24 -1.11
CA GLN A 237 8.88 18.56 -1.20
C GLN A 237 8.60 19.43 0.03
N LYS A 238 7.34 19.48 0.50
CA LYS A 238 6.99 20.19 1.75
C LYS A 238 7.70 19.61 2.97
N LEU A 239 7.86 18.28 3.02
CA LEU A 239 8.58 17.63 4.10
C LEU A 239 10.07 17.97 4.06
N GLU A 240 10.68 18.00 2.87
CA GLU A 240 12.07 18.39 2.67
C GLU A 240 12.31 19.85 3.09
N GLU A 241 11.44 20.79 2.71
CA GLU A 241 11.51 22.19 3.16
C GLU A 241 11.41 22.31 4.69
N ASN A 242 10.51 21.56 5.31
CA ASN A 242 10.38 21.52 6.77
C ASN A 242 11.64 20.97 7.45
N VAL A 243 12.23 19.90 6.92
CA VAL A 243 13.49 19.34 7.42
C VAL A 243 14.62 20.36 7.30
N LEU A 244 14.69 21.10 6.18
CA LEU A 244 15.68 22.16 5.97
C LEU A 244 15.52 23.30 6.98
N ASN A 245 14.28 23.75 7.21
CA ASN A 245 13.96 24.77 8.21
C ASN A 245 14.30 24.31 9.63
N LEU A 246 13.97 23.07 9.99
CA LEU A 246 14.31 22.50 11.30
C LEU A 246 15.84 22.39 11.47
N LYS A 247 16.56 22.01 10.41
CA LYS A 247 18.03 21.93 10.43
C LYS A 247 18.67 23.31 10.64
N CYS A 248 18.15 24.36 10.01
CA CYS A 248 18.60 25.74 10.25
C CYS A 248 18.33 26.17 11.69
N LYS A 249 17.13 25.93 12.24
CA LYS A 249 16.80 26.22 13.64
C LYS A 249 17.69 25.47 14.63
N ALA A 250 18.00 24.21 14.35
CA ALA A 250 18.90 23.40 15.16
C ALA A 250 20.32 23.99 15.18
N LYS A 251 20.85 24.44 14.03
CA LYS A 251 22.15 25.12 13.96
C LYS A 251 22.19 26.41 14.78
N SER A 252 21.14 27.23 14.69
CA SER A 252 21.06 28.47 15.49
C SER A 252 21.00 28.18 17.00
N LYS A 253 20.26 27.15 17.42
CA LYS A 253 20.22 26.73 18.83
C LYS A 253 21.56 26.17 19.31
N ASP A 254 22.25 25.38 18.48
CA ASP A 254 23.59 24.86 18.79
C ASP A 254 24.60 26.00 19.02
N GLN A 255 24.58 27.02 18.17
CA GLN A 255 25.42 28.21 18.35
C GLN A 255 25.09 28.98 19.63
N LEU A 256 23.79 29.11 19.95
CA LEU A 256 23.36 29.76 21.19
C LEU A 256 23.83 28.98 22.43
N CYS A 257 23.71 27.65 22.43
CA CYS A 257 24.22 26.80 23.51
C CYS A 257 25.74 26.95 23.69
N LYS A 258 26.53 26.99 22.60
CA LYS A 258 27.98 27.24 22.69
C LYS A 258 28.29 28.59 23.31
N ASN A 259 27.58 29.64 22.92
CA ASN A 259 27.77 30.98 23.48
C ASN A 259 27.40 31.03 24.97
N GLN A 260 26.28 30.39 25.34
CA GLN A 260 25.86 30.29 26.74
C GLN A 260 26.86 29.49 27.58
N GLN A 261 27.38 28.38 27.06
CA GLN A 261 28.42 27.60 27.74
C GLN A 261 29.69 28.42 27.99
N GLY A 262 30.12 29.22 27.01
CA GLY A 262 31.25 30.13 27.21
C GLY A 262 31.01 31.15 28.33
N LYS A 263 29.79 31.67 28.44
CA LYS A 263 29.43 32.62 29.51
C LYS A 263 29.32 31.95 30.88
N VAL A 264 28.87 30.69 30.94
CA VAL A 264 28.89 29.89 32.17
C VAL A 264 30.32 29.68 32.65
N ASN A 265 31.22 29.24 31.77
CA ASN A 265 32.63 29.02 32.13
C ASN A 265 33.31 30.32 32.62
N GLU A 266 33.00 31.47 32.01
CA GLU A 266 33.49 32.78 32.45
C GLU A 266 32.98 33.14 33.85
N LEU A 267 31.68 32.94 34.11
CA LEU A 267 31.08 33.19 35.42
C LEU A 267 31.63 32.24 36.49
N GLU A 268 31.89 30.97 36.16
CA GLU A 268 32.52 29.99 37.05
C GLU A 268 33.94 30.45 37.44
N SER A 269 34.75 30.90 36.47
CA SER A 269 36.09 31.45 36.71
C SER A 269 36.06 32.70 37.61
N GLN A 270 35.11 33.61 37.37
CA GLN A 270 34.92 34.80 38.21
C GLN A 270 34.48 34.45 39.62
N LEU A 271 33.59 33.45 39.76
CA LEU A 271 33.14 32.96 41.05
C LEU A 271 34.31 32.37 41.83
N GLU A 272 35.14 31.55 41.20
CA GLU A 272 36.31 30.94 41.82
C GLU A 272 37.34 31.98 42.29
N SER A 273 37.63 32.98 41.46
CA SER A 273 38.48 34.12 41.84
C SER A 273 37.93 34.91 43.03
N LYS A 274 36.62 35.18 43.05
CA LYS A 274 35.96 35.82 44.21
C LYS A 274 35.98 34.95 45.45
N THR A 275 35.79 33.64 45.32
CA THR A 275 35.86 32.70 46.43
C THR A 275 37.26 32.69 47.06
N GLU A 276 38.32 32.68 46.25
CA GLU A 276 39.70 32.77 46.74
C GLU A 276 39.99 34.12 47.42
N LEU A 277 39.48 35.22 46.87
CA LEU A 277 39.60 36.54 47.50
C LEU A 277 38.87 36.59 48.85
N CYS A 278 37.67 36.03 48.95
CA CYS A 278 36.91 35.95 50.20
C CYS A 278 37.69 35.14 51.26
N LYS A 279 38.26 33.99 50.90
CA LYS A 279 39.10 33.20 51.82
C LYS A 279 40.30 33.99 52.35
N LEU A 280 40.94 34.81 51.49
CA LEU A 280 42.06 35.65 51.88
C LEU A 280 41.64 36.74 52.87
N LEU A 281 40.52 37.42 52.59
CA LEU A 281 39.95 38.45 53.45
C LEU A 281 39.53 37.89 54.82
N GLU A 282 38.91 36.70 54.86
CA GLU A 282 38.59 36.01 56.11
C GLU A 282 39.84 35.75 56.95
N LYS A 283 40.94 35.31 56.32
CA LYS A 283 42.22 35.10 57.01
C LYS A 283 42.80 36.39 57.56
N GLN A 284 42.72 37.49 56.83
CA GLN A 284 43.19 38.81 57.29
C GLN A 284 42.35 39.34 58.45
N LEU A 285 41.02 39.19 58.41
CA LEU A 285 40.13 39.58 59.50
C LEU A 285 40.44 38.80 60.78
N LEU A 286 40.73 37.50 60.66
CA LEU A 286 41.13 36.67 61.81
C LEU A 286 42.41 37.20 62.46
N GLN A 287 43.44 37.50 61.66
CA GLN A 287 44.71 38.06 62.15
C GLN A 287 44.53 39.44 62.81
N HIS A 288 43.70 40.31 62.23
CA HIS A 288 43.43 41.62 62.82
C HIS A 288 42.66 41.52 64.14
N SER A 289 41.71 40.58 64.25
CA SER A 289 40.98 40.32 65.49
C SER A 289 41.91 39.83 66.61
N GLU A 290 42.85 38.93 66.30
CA GLU A 290 43.89 38.48 67.25
C GLU A 290 44.81 39.63 67.67
N GLY A 291 45.17 40.52 66.72
CA GLY A 291 45.97 41.71 66.98
C GLY A 291 45.28 42.73 67.90
N MET A 292 43.99 43.03 67.65
CA MET A 292 43.23 43.96 68.52
C MET A 292 43.07 43.42 69.94
N GLN A 293 42.90 42.10 70.13
CA GLN A 293 42.90 41.51 71.47
C GLN A 293 44.23 41.75 72.20
N GLY A 294 45.36 41.66 71.50
CA GLY A 294 46.67 41.99 72.06
C GLY A 294 46.82 43.47 72.41
N GLU A 295 46.33 44.37 71.56
CA GLU A 295 46.37 45.82 71.81
C GLU A 295 45.45 46.25 72.97
N ASP A 296 44.26 45.66 73.09
CA ASP A 296 43.34 45.89 74.21
C ASP A 296 43.97 45.48 75.55
N GLU A 297 44.72 44.36 75.57
CA GLU A 297 45.46 43.91 76.75
C GLU A 297 46.56 44.91 77.16
N ILE A 298 47.27 45.47 76.18
CA ILE A 298 48.30 46.49 76.38
C ILE A 298 47.66 47.80 76.88
N CYS A 299 46.57 48.24 76.27
CA CYS A 299 45.86 49.47 76.64
C CYS A 299 45.33 49.38 78.09
N SER A 300 44.76 48.23 78.47
CA SER A 300 44.30 47.96 79.84
C SER A 300 45.44 48.01 80.86
N ASN A 301 46.64 47.53 80.48
CA ASN A 301 47.84 47.65 81.31
C ASN A 301 48.33 49.11 81.43
N PHE A 302 48.34 49.88 80.35
CA PHE A 302 48.71 51.30 80.40
C PHE A 302 47.72 52.13 81.22
N GLN A 303 46.41 51.89 81.07
CA GLN A 303 45.38 52.58 81.85
C GLN A 303 45.59 52.38 83.36
N ARG A 304 45.96 51.16 83.76
CA ARG A 304 46.30 50.85 85.16
C ARG A 304 47.50 51.66 85.64
N LYS A 305 48.50 51.88 84.77
CA LYS A 305 49.71 52.65 85.08
C LYS A 305 49.45 54.16 85.17
N VAL A 306 48.59 54.69 84.30
CA VAL A 306 48.17 56.11 84.34
C VAL A 306 47.47 56.42 85.66
N ASN A 307 46.50 55.58 86.06
CA ASN A 307 45.81 55.75 87.35
C ASN A 307 46.79 55.72 88.54
N GLU A 308 47.83 54.90 88.47
CA GLU A 308 48.88 54.82 89.49
C GLU A 308 49.69 56.13 89.57
N LEU A 309 50.00 56.76 88.43
CA LEU A 309 50.74 58.01 88.35
C LEU A 309 49.90 59.22 88.77
N GLU A 310 48.62 59.29 88.38
CA GLU A 310 47.71 60.39 88.76
C GLU A 310 47.55 60.47 90.29
N ASN A 311 47.43 59.33 90.96
CA ASN A 311 47.37 59.28 92.41
C ASN A 311 48.64 59.85 93.06
N ARG A 312 49.82 59.55 92.52
CA ARG A 312 51.10 60.11 92.99
C ARG A 312 51.22 61.61 92.76
N LEU A 313 50.59 62.14 91.72
CA LEU A 313 50.62 63.56 91.38
C LEU A 313 49.77 64.38 92.36
N LYS A 314 48.57 63.89 92.69
CA LYS A 314 47.71 64.48 93.75
C LYS A 314 48.41 64.56 95.10
N GLU A 315 49.17 63.53 95.47
CA GLU A 315 49.95 63.53 96.72
C GLU A 315 51.03 64.63 96.73
N ARG A 316 51.65 64.92 95.58
CA ARG A 316 52.65 66.00 95.46
C ARG A 316 52.04 67.40 95.50
N GLU A 317 50.93 67.64 94.80
CA GLU A 317 50.27 68.95 94.80
C GLU A 317 49.78 69.36 96.19
N GLN A 318 49.27 68.40 96.98
CA GLN A 318 48.91 68.64 98.38
C GLN A 318 50.13 69.04 99.23
N ALA A 319 51.31 68.48 98.96
CA ALA A 319 52.53 68.86 99.68
C ALA A 319 53.00 70.28 99.32
N GLU A 320 52.93 70.68 98.04
CA GLU A 320 53.36 72.02 97.59
C GLU A 320 52.48 73.15 98.14
N TYR A 321 51.14 72.96 98.15
CA TYR A 321 50.19 73.98 98.64
C TYR A 321 50.45 74.37 100.12
N VAL A 322 50.81 73.40 100.96
CA VAL A 322 51.10 73.64 102.39
C VAL A 322 52.37 74.47 102.58
N THR A 323 53.35 74.35 101.69
CA THR A 323 54.64 75.04 101.78
C THR A 323 54.52 76.52 101.41
N GLN A 324 53.75 76.84 100.37
CA GLN A 324 53.63 78.20 99.83
C GLN A 324 52.89 79.15 100.77
N HIS A 325 51.90 78.64 101.52
CA HIS A 325 51.13 79.44 102.47
C HIS A 325 51.92 79.92 103.70
N LYS A 326 53.00 79.19 104.07
CA LYS A 326 53.90 79.59 105.17
C LYS A 326 54.83 80.75 104.81
N VAL A 327 55.21 80.89 103.53
CA VAL A 327 56.18 81.90 103.08
C VAL A 327 55.52 83.29 102.99
N SER A 328 54.31 83.38 102.43
CA SER A 328 53.60 84.67 102.29
C SER A 328 53.26 85.34 103.61
N ALA A 329 52.99 84.59 104.68
CA ALA A 329 52.69 85.15 106.00
C ALA A 329 53.89 85.87 106.64
N LYS A 330 55.13 85.51 106.26
CA LYS A 330 56.35 86.08 106.84
C LYS A 330 56.69 87.45 106.23
N ASN A 331 56.48 87.61 104.93
CA ASN A 331 56.84 88.83 104.19
C ASN A 331 55.94 90.03 104.51
N VAL A 332 54.66 89.81 104.85
CA VAL A 332 53.73 90.90 105.22
C VAL A 332 54.17 91.60 106.52
N LYS A 333 54.77 90.84 107.46
CA LYS A 333 55.16 91.34 108.78
C LYS A 333 56.40 92.24 108.78
N GLU A 334 57.26 92.13 107.76
CA GLU A 334 58.46 92.97 107.60
C GLU A 334 58.15 94.34 106.98
N LEU A 335 57.15 94.42 106.09
CA LEU A 335 56.76 95.67 105.42
C LEU A 335 56.09 96.69 106.36
N GLU A 336 55.35 96.23 107.37
CA GLU A 336 54.68 97.11 108.35
C GLU A 336 55.66 97.84 109.30
N ASN A 337 56.86 97.28 109.54
CA ASN A 337 57.82 97.86 110.48
C ASN A 337 58.67 98.99 109.90
N THR A 338 58.80 99.08 108.57
CA THR A 338 59.71 100.05 107.92
C THR A 338 59.07 101.43 107.71
N LEU A 339 57.73 101.52 107.77
CA LEU A 339 56.96 102.76 107.55
C LEU A 339 56.75 103.64 108.80
N LYS A 340 57.27 103.25 109.98
CA LYS A 340 57.00 103.92 111.26
C LYS A 340 58.13 104.78 111.86
N GLY A 341 59.24 105.02 111.16
CA GLY A 341 60.36 105.83 111.68
C GLY A 341 60.83 106.94 110.73
N ARG A 342 60.72 108.21 111.17
CA ARG A 342 61.17 109.49 110.54
C ARG A 342 60.12 110.12 109.60
N THR A 343 59.14 110.92 110.04
CA THR A 343 59.13 112.13 110.91
C THR A 343 59.94 112.13 112.19
#